data_AF-A0A6G3XUI5-F1
#
_entry.id   AF-A0A6G3XUI5-F1
#
_cell.length_a   1.000
_cell.length_b   1.000
_cell.length_c   1.000
_cell.angle_alpha   90.00
_cell.angle_beta   90.00
_cell.angle_gamma   90.00
#
_symmetry.space_group_name_H-M   'P 1'
#
loop_
_entity.id
_entity.type
_entity.pdbx_description
1 polymer ?
#
loop_
_entity_poly.entity_id
_entity_poly.type
_entity_poly.pdbx_seq_one_letter_code
_entity_poly.pdbx_strand_id
1 'polypeptide(L)'
;RPPRAMGGKPSFAALQAAVRSLRFKHPDSDIHVVVDATLRHDVSTEERPLVEAAIGDGSVVQPPAGTEGRGDALVISIAHEVGGLIVSNDNFAPFQRANPWLR
;
A
#
# COMPACT_ATOMS: atom_id res chain seq x y z
N ARG A 1 -3.60 5.01 21.54
CA ARG A 1 -3.98 4.17 20.38
C ARG A 1 -5.03 4.95 19.60
N PRO A 2 -4.78 5.40 18.36
CA PRO A 2 -5.86 5.99 17.59
C PRO A 2 -6.91 4.92 17.27
N PRO A 3 -8.20 5.27 17.23
CA PRO A 3 -9.27 4.31 17.00
C PRO A 3 -9.13 3.70 15.61
N ARG A 4 -9.35 2.38 15.51
CA ARG A 4 -9.53 1.71 14.23
C ARG A 4 -10.84 2.22 13.64
N ALA A 5 -10.78 2.95 12.53
CA ALA A 5 -11.96 3.27 11.74
C ALA A 5 -12.45 1.99 11.07
N MET A 6 -13.38 1.29 11.74
CA MET A 6 -14.24 0.31 11.12
C MET A 6 -15.14 1.10 10.13
N GLY A 7 -14.83 1.05 8.83
CA GLY A 7 -15.63 1.69 7.79
C GLY A 7 -15.35 3.17 7.49
N GLY A 8 -14.11 3.64 7.66
CA GLY A 8 -13.71 5.00 7.23
C GLY A 8 -13.29 5.04 5.76
N LYS A 9 -13.56 6.17 5.09
CA LYS A 9 -12.92 6.47 3.79
C LYS A 9 -11.39 6.34 3.94
N PRO A 10 -10.67 5.85 2.92
CA PRO A 10 -9.21 5.78 2.98
C PRO A 10 -8.63 7.18 3.23
N SER A 11 -7.52 7.23 3.98
CA SER A 11 -6.81 8.48 4.28
C SER A 11 -5.38 8.40 3.78
N PHE A 12 -5.03 9.32 2.90
CA PHE A 12 -3.67 9.45 2.40
C PHE A 12 -2.72 9.99 3.48
N ALA A 13 -3.19 10.91 4.33
CA ALA A 13 -2.40 11.42 5.45
C ALA A 13 -1.97 10.30 6.43
N ALA A 14 -2.87 9.34 6.70
CA ALA A 14 -2.54 8.18 7.52
C ALA A 14 -1.47 7.28 6.88
N LEU A 15 -1.58 7.04 5.57
CA LEU A 15 -0.56 6.31 4.80
C LEU A 15 0.80 7.01 4.88
N GLN A 16 0.84 8.32 4.62
CA GLN A 16 2.08 9.09 4.69
C GLN A 16 2.70 9.06 6.09
N ALA A 17 1.90 9.13 7.15
CA ALA A 17 2.39 9.01 8.52
C ALA A 17 3.01 7.64 8.80
N ALA A 18 2.39 6.55 8.30
CA ALA A 18 2.93 5.21 8.41
C ALA A 18 4.26 5.07 7.66
N VAL A 19 4.33 5.55 6.41
CA VAL A 19 5.55 5.51 5.58
C VAL A 19 6.69 6.28 6.23
N ARG A 20 6.43 7.50 6.74
CA ARG A 20 7.44 8.28 7.48
C ARG A 20 7.95 7.53 8.72
N SER A 21 7.05 6.88 9.47
CA SER A 21 7.45 6.10 10.65
C SER A 21 8.28 4.87 10.28
N LEU A 22 7.95 4.18 9.19
CA LEU A 22 8.73 3.05 8.68
C LEU A 22 10.12 3.48 8.23
N ARG A 23 10.23 4.53 7.42
CA ARG A 23 11.53 5.08 6.97
C ARG A 23 12.40 5.54 8.13
N PHE A 24 11.80 6.13 9.17
CA PHE A 24 12.54 6.53 10.38
C PHE A 24 13.09 5.33 11.16
N LYS A 25 12.31 4.24 11.27
CA LYS A 25 12.73 3.03 12.00
C LYS A 25 13.67 2.13 11.21
N HIS A 26 13.62 2.21 9.90
CA HIS A 26 14.35 1.36 8.97
C HIS A 26 15.07 2.23 7.91
N PRO A 27 16.08 3.03 8.33
CA PRO A 27 16.75 3.97 7.42
C PRO A 27 17.53 3.28 6.31
N ASP A 28 17.98 2.04 6.53
CA ASP A 28 18.75 1.25 5.55
C ASP A 28 17.86 0.37 4.66
N SER A 29 16.54 0.51 4.74
CA SER A 29 15.59 -0.31 3.97
C SER A 29 14.98 0.48 2.81
N ASP A 30 14.96 -0.14 1.63
CA ASP A 30 14.21 0.36 0.49
C ASP A 30 12.71 0.15 0.70
N ILE A 31 11.99 1.26 0.87
CA ILE A 31 10.54 1.26 1.14
C ILE A 31 9.79 1.72 -0.11
N HIS A 32 9.17 0.75 -0.77
CA HIS A 32 8.24 0.96 -1.88
C HIS A 32 6.80 1.03 -1.38
N VAL A 33 6.04 2.00 -1.87
CA VAL A 33 4.64 2.20 -1.50
C VAL A 33 3.76 1.90 -2.70
N VAL A 34 2.91 0.89 -2.59
CA VAL A 34 1.92 0.52 -3.60
C VAL A 34 0.54 0.78 -3.03
N VAL A 35 -0.33 1.41 -3.82
CA VAL A 35 -1.73 1.69 -3.43
C VAL A 35 -2.69 1.22 -4.50
N ASP A 36 -3.92 0.89 -4.12
CA ASP A 36 -4.97 0.51 -5.08
C ASP A 36 -5.19 1.62 -6.13
N ALA A 37 -5.50 1.22 -7.36
CA ALA A 37 -5.89 2.10 -8.44
C ALA A 37 -7.09 3.01 -8.06
N THR A 38 -7.98 2.55 -7.17
CA THR A 38 -9.14 3.32 -6.72
C THR A 38 -8.81 4.38 -5.67
N LEU A 39 -7.64 4.34 -5.02
CA LEU A 39 -7.32 5.23 -3.88
C LEU A 39 -7.56 6.71 -4.19
N ARG A 40 -7.07 7.19 -5.34
CA ARG A 40 -7.25 8.59 -5.79
C ARG A 40 -8.72 9.01 -5.95
N HIS A 41 -9.63 8.04 -6.08
CA HIS A 41 -11.05 8.26 -6.20
C HIS A 41 -11.79 8.14 -4.87
N ASP A 42 -11.23 7.40 -3.91
CA ASP A 42 -11.88 7.05 -2.65
C ASP A 42 -11.49 7.98 -1.48
N VAL A 43 -10.33 8.65 -1.56
CA VAL A 43 -9.89 9.67 -0.58
C VAL A 43 -10.75 10.93 -0.64
N SER A 44 -10.61 11.81 0.37
CA SER A 44 -11.31 13.10 0.36
C SER A 44 -10.85 14.00 -0.81
N THR A 45 -11.70 14.94 -1.23
CA THR A 45 -11.40 15.90 -2.29
C THR A 45 -10.12 16.68 -2.07
N GLU A 46 -9.80 16.96 -0.81
CA GLU A 46 -8.60 17.69 -0.38
C GLU A 46 -7.34 16.81 -0.47
N GLU A 47 -7.48 15.49 -0.30
CA GLU A 47 -6.37 14.54 -0.38
C GLU A 47 -6.05 14.11 -1.82
N ARG A 48 -7.01 14.16 -2.75
CA ARG A 48 -6.80 13.79 -4.17
C ARG A 48 -5.56 14.41 -4.82
N PRO A 49 -5.34 15.75 -4.77
CA PRO A 49 -4.15 16.33 -5.39
C PRO A 49 -2.84 15.87 -4.73
N LEU A 50 -2.87 15.51 -3.44
CA LEU A 50 -1.71 14.97 -2.75
C LEU A 50 -1.37 13.55 -3.23
N VAL A 51 -2.40 12.73 -3.47
CA VAL A 51 -2.23 11.38 -4.06
C VAL A 51 -1.67 11.49 -5.48
N GLU A 52 -2.23 12.39 -6.30
CA GLU A 52 -1.76 12.60 -7.68
C GLU A 52 -0.32 13.09 -7.74
N ALA A 53 0.07 14.02 -6.87
CA ALA A 53 1.45 14.48 -6.76
C ALA A 53 2.41 13.35 -6.39
N ALA A 54 2.04 12.51 -5.42
CA ALA A 54 2.84 11.38 -4.98
C ALA A 54 2.97 10.27 -6.03
N ILE A 55 1.97 10.13 -6.91
CA ILE A 55 2.08 9.26 -8.08
C ILE A 55 3.01 9.89 -9.12
N GLY A 56 2.85 11.19 -9.37
CA GLY A 56 3.63 11.94 -10.36
C GLY A 56 5.12 12.02 -10.03
N ASP A 57 5.49 12.10 -8.74
CA ASP A 57 6.88 12.08 -8.29
C ASP A 57 7.45 10.67 -8.05
N GLY A 58 6.63 9.62 -8.24
CA GLY A 58 7.02 8.22 -8.09
C GLY A 58 7.18 7.74 -6.64
N SER A 59 6.83 8.55 -5.63
CA SER A 59 6.87 8.14 -4.23
C SER A 59 5.78 7.12 -3.86
N VAL A 60 4.72 7.04 -4.68
CA VAL A 60 3.64 6.05 -4.60
C VAL A 60 3.38 5.45 -5.98
N VAL A 61 3.31 4.12 -6.06
CA VAL A 61 3.00 3.40 -7.28
C VAL A 61 1.55 2.95 -7.27
N GLN A 62 0.80 3.29 -8.32
CA GLN A 62 -0.50 2.69 -8.61
C GLN A 62 -0.35 1.60 -9.68
N PRO A 63 -0.76 0.35 -9.42
CA PRO A 63 -0.82 -0.67 -10.45
C PRO A 63 -1.92 -0.32 -11.48
N PRO A 64 -1.79 -0.77 -12.74
CA PRO A 64 -2.79 -0.51 -13.76
C PRO A 64 -4.20 -0.97 -13.35
N ALA A 65 -5.19 -0.09 -13.54
CA ALA A 65 -6.59 -0.40 -13.27
C ALA A 65 -7.09 -1.58 -14.11
N GLY A 66 -8.06 -2.34 -13.58
CA GLY A 66 -8.68 -3.44 -14.30
C GLY A 66 -7.88 -4.73 -14.29
N THR A 67 -6.91 -4.87 -13.38
CA THR A 67 -6.48 -6.20 -12.99
C THR A 67 -6.69 -6.52 -11.52
N GLU A 68 -7.87 -7.08 -11.27
CA GLU A 68 -8.20 -7.70 -10.01
C GLU A 68 -7.10 -8.72 -9.64
N GLY A 69 -6.45 -8.49 -8.50
CA GLY A 69 -5.43 -9.38 -7.95
C GLY A 69 -4.03 -9.36 -8.58
N ARG A 70 -3.75 -8.67 -9.70
CA ARG A 70 -2.34 -8.57 -10.18
C ARG A 70 -1.50 -7.62 -9.31
N GLY A 71 -2.08 -6.55 -8.79
CA GLY A 71 -1.37 -5.62 -7.89
C GLY A 71 -0.85 -6.36 -6.67
N ASP A 72 -1.74 -7.10 -6.01
CA ASP A 72 -1.39 -7.94 -4.86
C ASP A 72 -0.41 -9.04 -5.24
N ALA A 73 -0.64 -9.76 -6.34
CA ALA A 73 0.28 -10.80 -6.80
C ALA A 73 1.67 -10.25 -7.11
N LEU A 74 1.78 -9.02 -7.66
CA LEU A 74 3.05 -8.36 -7.91
C LEU A 74 3.76 -8.03 -6.59
N VAL A 75 3.07 -7.41 -5.63
CA VAL A 75 3.63 -7.09 -4.31
C VAL A 75 4.12 -8.35 -3.60
N ILE A 76 3.32 -9.42 -3.64
CA ILE A 76 3.67 -10.74 -3.09
C ILE A 76 4.90 -11.31 -3.79
N SER A 77 4.96 -11.24 -5.12
CA SER A 77 6.08 -11.79 -5.90
C SER A 77 7.38 -11.05 -5.62
N ILE A 78 7.36 -9.71 -5.59
CA ILE A 78 8.53 -8.88 -5.28
C ILE A 78 9.03 -9.21 -3.87
N ALA A 79 8.14 -9.21 -2.88
CA ALA A 79 8.51 -9.49 -1.50
C ALA A 79 9.12 -10.90 -1.35
N HIS A 80 8.55 -11.90 -2.02
CA HIS A 80 9.10 -13.26 -2.00
C HIS A 80 10.48 -13.33 -2.68
N GLU A 81 10.66 -12.68 -3.83
CA GLU A 81 11.91 -12.71 -4.60
C GLU A 81 13.06 -12.01 -3.86
N VAL A 82 12.79 -10.88 -3.20
CA VAL A 82 13.82 -10.11 -2.48
C VAL A 82 13.95 -10.50 -1.00
N GLY A 83 13.15 -11.44 -0.51
CA GLY A 83 13.07 -11.76 0.92
C GLY A 83 12.56 -10.59 1.78
N GLY A 84 11.70 -9.75 1.20
CA GLY A 84 11.17 -8.53 1.81
C GLY A 84 9.96 -8.76 2.72
N LEU A 85 9.56 -7.70 3.42
CA LEU A 85 8.39 -7.68 4.30
C LEU A 85 7.24 -6.90 3.65
N ILE A 86 6.02 -7.42 3.75
CA ILE A 86 4.80 -6.73 3.33
C ILE A 86 4.13 -6.11 4.55
N VAL A 87 3.85 -4.80 4.48
CA VAL A 87 3.00 -4.10 5.44
C VAL A 87 1.70 -3.74 4.74
N SER A 88 0.61 -4.43 5.07
CA SER A 88 -0.70 -4.23 4.45
C SER A 88 -1.81 -4.23 5.50
N ASN A 89 -2.92 -3.56 5.16
CA ASN A 89 -4.18 -3.66 5.90
C ASN A 89 -5.07 -4.80 5.39
N ASP A 90 -4.75 -5.39 4.23
CA ASP A 90 -5.41 -6.58 3.69
C ASP A 90 -4.72 -7.84 4.22
N ASN A 91 -5.48 -8.91 4.37
CA ASN A 91 -4.97 -10.23 4.74
C ASN A 91 -4.54 -11.08 3.54
N PHE A 92 -4.77 -10.62 2.30
CA PHE A 92 -4.47 -11.36 1.07
C PHE A 92 -5.10 -12.76 1.02
N ALA A 93 -6.27 -12.96 1.64
CA ALA A 93 -6.92 -14.26 1.77
C ALA A 93 -7.00 -15.07 0.45
N PRO A 94 -7.27 -14.47 -0.73
CA PRO A 94 -7.26 -15.19 -2.00
C PRO A 94 -5.88 -15.80 -2.37
N PHE A 95 -4.78 -15.20 -1.90
CA PHE A 95 -3.40 -15.55 -2.26
C PHE A 95 -2.71 -16.46 -1.25
N GLN A 96 -3.21 -16.56 -0.01
CA GLN A 96 -2.59 -17.34 1.06
C GLN A 96 -2.48 -18.85 0.76
N ARG A 97 -3.35 -19.40 -0.10
CA ARG A 97 -3.27 -20.82 -0.49
C ARG A 97 -2.03 -21.08 -1.36
N ALA A 98 -1.71 -20.16 -2.27
CA ALA A 98 -0.55 -20.25 -3.14
C ALA A 98 0.74 -19.77 -2.46
N ASN A 99 0.61 -18.95 -1.41
CA ASN A 99 1.72 -18.34 -0.69
C ASN A 99 1.60 -18.59 0.83
N PRO A 100 1.98 -19.79 1.33
CA PRO A 100 1.79 -20.16 2.74
C PRO A 100 2.50 -19.26 3.75
N TRP A 101 3.52 -18.52 3.32
CA TRP A 101 4.30 -17.58 4.13
C TRP A 101 3.56 -16.26 4.45
N LEU A 102 2.40 -16.01 3.81
CA LEU A 102 1.54 -14.85 4.10
C LEU A 102 0.67 -15.02 5.36
N ARG A 103 0.77 -16.14 6.07
CA ARG A 103 -0.06 -16.49 7.22
C ARG A 103 0.50 -16.01 8.55
#